data_AF-A0A6M8U3C9-F1
#
_entry.id   AF-A0A6M8U3C9-F1
#
_cell.length_a   1.000
_cell.length_b   1.000
_cell.length_c   1.000
_cell.angle_alpha   90.00
_cell.angle_beta   90.00
_cell.angle_gamma   90.00
#
_symmetry.space_group_name_H-M   'P 1'
#
loop_
_entity.id
_entity.type
_entity.pdbx_description
1 polymer ?
#
loop_
_entity_poly.entity_id
_entity_poly.type
_entity_poly.pdbx_seq_one_letter_code
_entity_poly.pdbx_strand_id
1 'polypeptide(L)'
;MENKDPMIELLSSLEQIVLTRDVVKTTPVVKVRPASLPEPQRLREMTGMEIEEFAQVMGVSVSSVKSWEARRTRPSGSAQKLMQLLHSNPYLGRQLLD
;
A
#
# COMPACT_ATOMS: atom_id res chain seq x y z
N MET A 1 32.31 -43.57 7.67
CA MET A 1 32.09 -42.12 7.46
C MET A 1 31.64 -42.00 6.02
N GLU A 2 30.33 -42.10 5.78
CA GLU A 2 29.76 -42.16 4.43
C GLU A 2 29.98 -40.83 3.72
N ASN A 3 30.82 -40.86 2.69
CA ASN A 3 31.11 -39.74 1.81
C ASN A 3 29.90 -39.59 0.88
N LYS A 4 28.94 -38.76 1.27
CA LYS A 4 27.79 -38.41 0.42
C LYS A 4 28.34 -37.69 -0.81
N ASP A 5 28.26 -38.36 -1.95
CA ASP A 5 28.69 -37.84 -3.26
C ASP A 5 28.12 -36.43 -3.46
N PRO A 6 28.95 -35.39 -3.60
CA PRO A 6 28.51 -33.99 -3.69
C PRO A 6 27.64 -33.75 -4.94
N MET A 7 27.77 -34.63 -5.94
CA MET A 7 26.94 -34.62 -7.14
C MET A 7 25.48 -34.98 -6.84
N ILE A 8 25.22 -35.88 -5.88
CA ILE A 8 23.85 -36.26 -5.51
C ILE A 8 23.14 -35.13 -4.76
N GLU A 9 23.84 -34.40 -3.89
CA GLU A 9 23.29 -33.24 -3.20
C GLU A 9 22.93 -32.13 -4.20
N LEU A 10 23.77 -31.90 -5.23
CA LEU A 10 23.49 -30.93 -6.28
C LEU A 10 22.31 -31.34 -7.17
N LEU A 11 22.23 -32.61 -7.56
CA LEU A 11 21.11 -33.11 -8.36
C LEU A 11 19.79 -33.04 -7.57
N SER A 12 19.82 -33.39 -6.28
CA SER A 12 18.65 -33.23 -5.41
C SER A 12 18.24 -31.75 -5.28
N SER A 13 19.21 -30.84 -5.15
CA SER A 13 18.94 -29.39 -5.11
C SER A 13 18.32 -28.87 -6.41
N LEU A 14 18.77 -29.35 -7.58
CA LEU A 14 18.23 -28.96 -8.87
C LEU A 14 16.82 -29.55 -9.13
N GLU A 15 16.55 -30.78 -8.69
CA GLU A 15 15.19 -31.35 -8.72
C GLU A 15 14.22 -30.52 -7.87
N GLN A 16 14.64 -30.06 -6.69
CA GLN A 16 13.82 -29.18 -5.86
C GLN A 16 13.47 -27.86 -6.56
N ILE A 17 14.37 -27.31 -7.38
CA ILE A 17 14.14 -26.05 -8.12
C ILE A 17 13.22 -26.26 -9.33
N VAL A 18 13.33 -27.39 -10.03
CA VAL A 18 12.50 -27.68 -11.22
C VAL A 18 11.06 -28.04 -10.82
N LEU A 19 10.87 -28.78 -9.71
CA LEU A 19 9.55 -29.16 -9.20
C LEU A 19 8.80 -28.03 -8.48
N THR A 20 9.50 -27.01 -7.97
CA THR A 20 8.90 -25.85 -7.29
C THR A 20 8.53 -24.69 -8.22
N ARG A 21 8.65 -24.87 -9.54
CA ARG A 21 8.31 -23.84 -10.53
C ARG A 21 6.81 -23.53 -10.63
N ASP A 22 5.96 -24.27 -9.92
CA ASP A 22 4.52 -23.98 -9.77
C ASP A 22 4.13 -23.54 -8.35
N VAL A 23 5.07 -23.04 -7.56
CA VAL A 23 4.71 -22.24 -6.39
C VAL A 23 5.17 -20.84 -6.64
N VAL A 24 4.34 -20.13 -7.42
CA VAL A 24 4.02 -18.75 -7.09
C VAL A 24 3.75 -18.75 -5.60
N LYS A 25 4.77 -18.42 -4.81
CA LYS A 25 4.61 -17.96 -3.44
C LYS A 25 3.77 -16.69 -3.59
N THR A 26 2.47 -16.91 -3.65
CA THR A 26 1.54 -16.18 -2.84
C THR A 26 2.13 -16.23 -1.44
N THR A 27 3.03 -15.28 -1.17
CA THR A 27 2.97 -14.63 0.12
C THR A 27 1.49 -14.46 0.39
N PRO A 28 0.99 -14.73 1.61
CA PRO A 28 -0.16 -13.96 2.00
C PRO A 28 0.35 -12.53 1.84
N VAL A 29 0.00 -11.89 0.71
CA VAL A 29 -0.42 -10.51 0.71
C VAL A 29 -1.27 -10.53 1.94
N VAL A 30 -0.70 -10.05 3.04
CA VAL A 30 -1.45 -9.74 4.23
C VAL A 30 -2.54 -8.93 3.59
N LYS A 31 -3.74 -9.53 3.47
CA LYS A 31 -4.96 -8.79 3.28
C LYS A 31 -4.91 -8.00 4.56
N VAL A 32 -4.23 -6.86 4.51
CA VAL A 32 -4.34 -5.78 5.46
C VAL A 32 -5.84 -5.63 5.40
N ARG A 33 -6.51 -6.25 6.39
CA ARG A 33 -7.94 -6.05 6.63
C ARG A 33 -8.11 -4.58 6.33
N PRO A 34 -8.94 -4.16 5.35
CA PRO A 34 -8.99 -2.76 4.97
C PRO A 34 -9.28 -2.02 6.26
N ALA A 35 -8.22 -1.48 6.87
CA ALA A 35 -8.27 -0.86 8.17
C ALA A 35 -9.01 0.39 7.80
N SER A 36 -10.31 0.41 8.14
CA SER A 36 -11.34 1.31 7.62
C SER A 36 -10.68 2.50 6.96
N LEU A 37 -10.52 2.42 5.61
CA LEU A 37 -9.75 3.43 4.90
C LEU A 37 -10.27 4.78 5.37
N PRO A 38 -9.41 5.67 5.91
CA PRO A 38 -9.87 6.92 6.47
C PRO A 38 -10.68 7.61 5.39
N GLU A 39 -11.95 7.88 5.69
CA GLU A 39 -12.85 8.53 4.75
C GLU A 39 -12.18 9.85 4.34
N PRO A 40 -11.90 10.10 3.05
CA PRO A 40 -11.20 11.30 2.62
C PRO A 40 -11.90 12.57 3.11
N GLN A 41 -13.24 12.52 3.15
CA GLN A 41 -14.06 13.58 3.70
C GLN A 41 -13.82 13.83 5.19
N ARG A 42 -13.83 12.77 6.02
CA ARG A 42 -13.56 12.91 7.46
C ARG A 42 -12.12 13.31 7.73
N LEU A 43 -11.18 12.83 6.92
CA LEU A 43 -9.77 13.20 7.05
C LEU A 43 -9.58 14.69 6.78
N ARG A 44 -10.21 15.21 5.72
CA ARG A 44 -10.22 16.63 5.37
C ARG A 44 -10.87 17.49 6.45
N GLU A 45 -12.02 17.05 6.98
CA GLU A 45 -12.70 17.72 8.10
C GLU A 45 -11.82 17.75 9.35
N MET A 46 -11.10 16.65 9.63
CA MET A 46 -10.21 16.54 10.80
C MET A 46 -8.97 17.42 10.68
N THR A 47 -8.41 17.58 9.47
CA THR A 47 -7.29 18.50 9.23
C THR A 47 -7.72 19.96 9.14
N GLY A 48 -9.02 20.22 8.92
CA GLY A 48 -9.57 21.56 8.74
C GLY A 48 -9.19 22.19 7.41
N MET A 49 -8.96 21.37 6.37
CA MET A 49 -8.52 21.81 5.05
C MET A 49 -9.71 21.95 4.09
N GLU A 50 -9.62 22.91 3.17
CA GLU A 50 -10.50 22.96 2.01
C GLU A 50 -10.16 21.84 1.01
N ILE A 51 -11.07 21.57 0.07
CA ILE A 51 -10.89 20.50 -0.92
C ILE A 51 -9.67 20.78 -1.81
N GLU A 52 -9.40 22.06 -2.10
CA GLU A 52 -8.26 22.49 -2.91
C GLU A 52 -6.93 22.26 -2.19
N GLU A 53 -6.84 22.68 -0.93
CA GLU A 53 -5.68 22.43 -0.07
C GLU A 53 -5.43 20.93 0.10
N PHE A 54 -6.48 20.14 0.35
CA PHE A 54 -6.36 18.70 0.46
C PHE A 54 -5.88 18.07 -0.85
N ALA A 55 -6.35 18.55 -2.00
CA ALA A 55 -5.90 18.08 -3.31
C ALA A 55 -4.41 18.39 -3.52
N GLN A 56 -3.96 19.58 -3.11
CA GLN A 56 -2.55 20.00 -3.17
C GLN A 56 -1.65 19.12 -2.28
N VAL A 57 -2.03 18.90 -1.01
CA VAL A 57 -1.33 18.01 -0.08
C VAL A 57 -1.23 16.59 -0.61
N MET A 58 -2.31 16.11 -1.22
CA MET A 58 -2.39 14.77 -1.79
C MET A 58 -1.71 14.65 -3.16
N GLY A 59 -1.30 15.76 -3.78
CA GLY A 59 -0.71 15.80 -5.13
C GLY A 59 -1.67 15.31 -6.22
N VAL A 60 -2.97 15.52 -6.05
CA VAL A 60 -4.02 15.09 -7.00
C VAL A 60 -4.90 16.25 -7.40
N SER A 61 -5.76 16.04 -8.41
CA SER A 61 -6.73 17.05 -8.80
C SER A 61 -7.89 17.15 -7.80
N VAL A 62 -8.48 18.35 -7.70
CA VAL A 62 -9.74 18.59 -6.95
C VAL A 62 -10.84 17.62 -7.37
N SER A 63 -10.93 17.31 -8.67
CA SER A 63 -11.87 16.32 -9.22
C SER A 63 -11.62 14.90 -8.71
N SER A 64 -10.37 14.53 -8.43
CA SER A 64 -10.01 13.24 -7.84
C SER A 64 -10.48 13.16 -6.39
N VAL A 65 -10.24 14.20 -5.60
CA VAL A 65 -10.72 14.29 -4.21
C VAL A 65 -12.25 14.21 -4.15
N LYS A 66 -12.95 14.98 -4.99
CA LYS A 66 -14.42 14.92 -5.11
C LYS A 66 -14.92 13.52 -5.50
N SER A 67 -14.21 12.84 -6.39
CA SER A 67 -14.57 11.48 -6.80
C SER A 67 -14.33 10.46 -5.68
N TRP A 68 -13.35 10.68 -4.82
CA TRP A 68 -13.09 9.85 -3.64
C TRP A 68 -14.14 10.09 -2.54
N GLU A 69 -14.48 11.34 -2.24
CA GLU A 69 -15.55 11.70 -1.29
C GLU A 69 -16.92 11.16 -1.77
N ALA A 70 -17.19 11.23 -3.08
CA ALA A 70 -18.39 10.64 -3.69
C ALA A 70 -18.34 9.11 -3.85
N ARG A 71 -17.28 8.44 -3.35
CA ARG A 71 -17.03 6.99 -3.48
C ARG A 71 -17.06 6.44 -4.91
N ARG A 72 -16.91 7.29 -5.93
CA ARG A 72 -16.90 6.89 -7.35
C ARG A 72 -15.60 6.20 -7.73
N THR A 73 -14.49 6.65 -7.13
CA THR A 73 -13.13 6.15 -7.42
C THR A 73 -12.41 5.84 -6.12
N ARG A 74 -11.54 4.83 -6.14
CA ARG A 74 -10.68 4.51 -5.00
C ARG A 74 -9.34 5.25 -5.12
N PRO A 75 -8.82 5.83 -4.03
CA PRO A 75 -7.47 6.39 -4.02
C PRO A 75 -6.44 5.29 -4.34
N SER A 76 -5.34 5.70 -5.00
CA SER A 76 -4.21 4.81 -5.26
C SER A 76 -3.56 4.33 -3.96
N GLY A 77 -2.82 3.22 -3.98
CA GLY A 77 -2.15 2.70 -2.78
C GLY A 77 -1.22 3.72 -2.10
N SER A 78 -0.58 4.60 -2.88
CA SER A 78 0.24 5.69 -2.36
C SER A 78 -0.61 6.78 -1.69
N ALA A 79 -1.72 7.18 -2.31
CA ALA A 79 -2.66 8.12 -1.71
C ALA A 79 -3.27 7.57 -0.42
N GLN A 80 -3.60 6.27 -0.37
CA GLN A 80 -4.09 5.64 0.88
C GLN A 80 -3.06 5.71 2.00
N LYS A 81 -1.77 5.49 1.71
CA LYS A 81 -0.69 5.63 2.70
C LYS A 81 -0.55 7.07 3.18
N LEU A 82 -0.59 8.05 2.26
CA LEU A 82 -0.59 9.48 2.61
C LEU A 82 -1.78 9.84 3.50
N MET A 83 -2.97 9.32 3.20
CA MET A 83 -4.15 9.53 4.03
C MET A 83 -4.00 8.93 5.43
N GLN A 84 -3.40 7.74 5.56
CA GLN A 84 -3.10 7.14 6.86
C GLN A 84 -2.05 7.93 7.65
N LEU A 85 -1.04 8.46 6.97
CA LEU A 85 -0.02 9.32 7.57
C LEU A 85 -0.66 10.61 8.11
N LEU A 86 -1.49 11.25 7.29
CA LEU A 86 -2.21 12.47 7.64
C LEU A 86 -3.23 12.24 8.76
N HIS A 87 -3.83 11.05 8.81
CA HIS A 87 -4.70 10.65 9.92
C HIS A 87 -3.92 10.50 11.23
N SER A 88 -2.70 9.98 11.18
CA SER A 88 -1.83 9.80 12.35
C SER A 88 -1.19 11.11 12.80
N ASN A 89 -0.96 12.05 11.88
CA ASN A 89 -0.38 13.35 12.15
C ASN A 89 -1.07 14.44 11.29
N PRO A 90 -2.05 15.16 11.85
CA PRO A 90 -2.77 16.19 11.11
C PRO A 90 -1.95 17.46 10.82
N TYR A 91 -0.85 17.71 11.55
CA TYR A 91 0.03 18.86 11.31
C TYR A 91 0.85 18.71 10.02
N LEU A 92 1.11 17.46 9.60
CA LEU A 92 1.88 17.15 8.40
C LEU A 92 1.24 17.72 7.14
N GLY A 93 -0.09 17.75 7.03
CA GLY A 93 -0.73 18.32 5.85
C GLY A 93 -0.56 19.83 5.77
N ARG A 94 -0.52 20.54 6.90
CA ARG A 94 -0.23 21.98 6.88
C ARG A 94 1.21 22.25 6.47
N GLN A 95 2.14 21.39 6.88
CA GLN A 95 3.55 21.48 6.48
C GLN A 95 3.76 21.16 4.99
N LEU A 96 2.82 20.45 4.36
CA LEU A 96 2.85 20.17 2.91
C LEU A 96 2.20 21.28 2.07
N LEU A 97 1.54 22.26 2.71
CA LEU A 97 0.97 23.44 2.06
C LEU A 97 1.95 24.64 2.02
N ASP A 98 2.99 24.61 2.86
CA ASP A 98 4.09 25.59 2.91
C ASP A 98 5.20 25.24 1.90
#